data_AF-A0A965BBB5-F1
#
_entry.id   AF-A0A965BBB5-F1
#
_cell.length_a   1.000
_cell.length_b   1.000
_cell.length_c   1.000
_cell.angle_alpha   90.00
_cell.angle_beta   90.00
_cell.angle_gamma   90.00
#
_symmetry.space_group_name_H-M   'P 1'
#
loop_
_entity.id
_entity.type
_entity.pdbx_description
1 polymer ?
#
loop_
_entity_poly.entity_id
_entity_poly.type
_entity_poly.pdbx_seq_one_letter_code
_entity_poly.pdbx_strand_id
1 'polypeptide(L)' 'MHPHDATVLVRTSDGTVTRITPTQVPLQSRTGRGIPLVSISADDPVVAVLPMPVGA' A
#
# COMPACT_ATOMS: atom_id res chain seq x y z
N MET A 1 8.13 9.64 -15.00
CA MET A 1 7.61 8.94 -13.81
C MET A 1 8.80 8.43 -13.03
N HIS A 2 9.16 9.07 -11.92
CA HIS A 2 10.20 8.54 -11.06
C HIS A 2 9.58 7.46 -10.16
N PRO A 3 10.29 6.36 -9.84
CA PRO A 3 9.76 5.32 -8.95
C PRO A 3 9.30 5.84 -7.59
N HIS A 4 9.81 7.00 -7.18
CA HIS A 4 9.48 7.69 -5.93
C HIS A 4 8.09 8.37 -5.96
N ASP A 5 7.52 8.55 -7.14
CA ASP A 5 6.21 9.20 -7.33
C ASP A 5 5.06 8.19 -7.27
N ALA A 6 5.36 6.87 -7.31
CA ALA A 6 4.39 5.80 -7.46
C ALA A 6 3.64 5.52 -6.15
N THR A 7 2.47 6.12 -5.97
CA THR A 7 1.65 5.91 -4.77
C THR A 7 0.67 4.75 -4.98
N VAL A 8 0.38 3.98 -3.93
CA VAL A 8 -0.71 3.00 -3.90
C VAL A 8 -1.73 3.33 -2.82
N LEU A 9 -2.98 2.95 -3.06
CA LEU A 9 -4.06 3.00 -2.09
C LEU A 9 -4.37 1.59 -1.62
N VAL A 10 -4.40 1.40 -0.31
CA VAL A 10 -4.79 0.15 0.35
C VAL A 10 -6.21 0.36 0.88
N ARG A 11 -7.16 -0.47 0.44
CA ARG A 11 -8.54 -0.42 0.91
C ARG A 11 -8.86 -1.64 1.77
N THR A 12 -9.47 -1.42 2.92
CA THR A 12 -10.00 -2.48 3.79
C THR A 12 -11.45 -2.81 3.45
N SER A 13 -12.02 -3.80 4.12
CA SER A 13 -13.37 -4.31 3.87
C SER A 13 -14.47 -3.32 4.26
N ASP A 14 -14.23 -2.50 5.28
CA ASP A 14 -15.13 -1.46 5.77
C ASP A 14 -15.10 -0.16 4.95
N GLY A 15 -14.16 -0.07 4.00
CA GLY A 15 -13.99 1.07 3.12
C GLY A 15 -12.91 2.07 3.55
N THR A 16 -12.17 1.81 4.62
CA THR A 16 -11.00 2.62 5.01
C THR A 16 -9.94 2.55 3.92
N VAL A 17 -9.42 3.73 3.52
CA VAL A 17 -8.38 3.85 2.49
C VAL A 17 -7.13 4.49 3.08
N THR A 18 -6.02 3.76 3.01
CA THR A 18 -4.71 4.25 3.42
C THR A 18 -3.81 4.44 2.20
N ARG A 19 -3.14 5.59 2.12
CA ARG A 19 -2.16 5.91 1.08
C ARG A 19 -0.77 5.45 1.51
N ILE A 20 -0.08 4.74 0.63
CA ILE A 20 1.32 4.30 0.84
C ILE A 20 2.20 4.90 -0.25
N THR A 21 3.27 5.58 0.16
CA THR A 21 4.29 6.13 -0.75
C THR A 21 5.48 5.17 -0.87
N PRO A 22 6.24 5.22 -1.97
CA PRO A 22 7.41 4.34 -2.18
C PRO A 22 8.46 4.46 -1.07
N THR A 23 8.60 5.65 -0.49
CA THR A 23 9.54 5.92 0.60
C THR A 23 9.24 5.14 1.89
N GLN A 24 8.02 4.63 2.06
CA GLN A 24 7.62 3.81 3.21
C GLN A 24 7.93 2.32 2.99
N VAL A 25 8.23 1.90 1.76
CA VAL A 25 8.42 0.49 1.40
C VAL A 25 9.91 0.24 1.12
N PRO A 26 10.62 -0.50 1.98
CA PRO A 26 12.01 -0.82 1.72
C PRO A 26 12.15 -1.73 0.50
N LEU A 27 13.28 -1.60 -0.21
CA LEU A 27 13.61 -2.52 -1.29
C LEU A 27 13.87 -3.92 -0.70
N GLN A 28 13.15 -4.92 -1.19
CA GLN A 28 13.25 -6.30 -0.71
C GLN A 28 13.35 -7.30 -1.88
N SER A 29 13.93 -8.48 -1.60
CA SER A 29 13.97 -9.58 -2.56
C SER A 29 12.59 -10.24 -2.73
N ARG A 30 12.37 -10.92 -3.85
CA ARG A 30 11.09 -11.55 -4.19
C ARG A 30 10.63 -12.64 -3.20
N THR A 31 11.56 -13.26 -2.48
CA THR A 31 11.29 -14.34 -1.51
C THR A 31 11.13 -13.84 -0.08
N GLY A 32 11.19 -12.52 0.15
CA GLY A 32 10.98 -11.91 1.45
C GLY A 32 9.53 -12.03 1.92
N ARG A 33 9.32 -12.09 3.25
CA ARG A 33 7.99 -12.09 3.87
C ARG A 33 7.27 -10.73 3.81
N GLY A 34 7.98 -9.67 3.42
CA GLY A 34 7.50 -8.30 3.55
C GLY A 34 7.71 -7.74 4.96
N ILE A 35 7.34 -6.47 5.15
CA ILE A 35 7.24 -5.81 6.46
C ILE A 35 5.80 -5.28 6.65
N PRO A 36 5.32 -5.13 7.89
CA PRO A 36 4.05 -4.46 8.14
C PRO A 36 4.11 -2.99 7.65
N LEU A 37 3.12 -2.57 6.86
CA LEU A 37 2.99 -1.19 6.37
C LEU A 37 1.77 -0.47 6.95
N VAL A 38 0.70 -1.21 7.26
CA VAL A 38 -0.55 -0.69 7.79
C VAL A 38 -1.04 -1.61 8.89
N SER A 39 -1.48 -1.03 10.00
CA SER A 39 -2.22 -1.77 11.03
C SER A 39 -3.69 -1.82 10.63
N ILE A 40 -4.33 -2.97 10.79
CA ILE A 40 -5.74 -3.19 10.47
C ILE A 40 -6.43 -3.90 11.64
N SER A 41 -7.75 -3.75 11.74
CA SER A 41 -8.53 -4.58 12.66
C SER A 41 -8.63 -6.01 12.12
N ALA A 42 -8.74 -6.99 13.01
CA ALA A 42 -8.93 -8.39 12.61
C ALA A 42 -10.23 -8.60 11.80
N ASP A 43 -11.27 -7.83 12.14
CA ASP A 43 -12.57 -7.86 11.47
C ASP A 43 -12.63 -6.97 10.22
N ASP A 44 -11.54 -6.25 9.91
CA ASP A 44 -11.45 -5.36 8.76
C ASP A 44 -10.21 -5.64 7.89
N PRO A 45 -10.19 -6.76 7.15
CA PRO A 45 -9.04 -7.14 6.33
C PRO A 45 -8.84 -6.20 5.14
N VAL A 46 -7.60 -6.12 4.66
CA VAL A 46 -7.28 -5.50 3.35
C VAL A 46 -7.92 -6.32 2.23
N VAL A 47 -8.72 -5.66 1.38
CA VAL A 47 -9.41 -6.31 0.25
C VAL A 47 -8.93 -5.83 -1.10
N ALA A 48 -8.23 -4.69 -1.17
CA ALA A 48 -7.69 -4.17 -2.43
C ALA A 48 -6.42 -3.34 -2.25
N VAL A 49 -5.55 -3.41 -3.26
CA VAL A 49 -4.43 -2.48 -3.45
C VAL A 49 -4.55 -1.91 -4.86
N LEU A 50 -4.59 -0.58 -4.95
CA LEU A 50 -4.87 0.15 -6.18
C LEU A 50 -3.71 1.09 -6.50
N PRO A 51 -3.22 1.13 -7.75
CA PRO A 51 -2.28 2.17 -8.14
C PRO A 51 -2.97 3.53 -8.12
N MET A 52 -2.32 4.55 -7.57
CA MET A 52 -2.79 5.93 -7.69
C MET A 52 -2.15 6.55 -8.93
N PRO A 53 -2.94 6.98 -9.93
CA PRO A 53 -2.38 7.70 -11.07
C PRO A 53 -1.78 9.04 -10.60
N VAL A 54 -0.61 9.37 -11.12
CA VAL A 54 0.01 10.68 -10.92
C VAL A 54 -0.57 11.66 -11.93
N GLY A 55 -1.10 12.81 -11.48
CA GLY A 55 -1.56 13.90 -12.35
C GLY A 55 -3.08 14.06 -12.53
N ALA A 56 -3.89 13.75 -11.50
CA ALA A 56 -5.28 14.21 -11.43
C ALA A 56 -5.37 15.62 -10.85
#